data_AF-A0A3B9FYH4-F1
#
_entry.id   AF-A0A3B9FYH4-F1
#
_cell.length_a   1.000
_cell.length_b   1.000
_cell.length_c   1.000
_cell.angle_alpha   90.00
_cell.angle_beta   90.00
_cell.angle_gamma   90.00
#
_symmetry.space_group_name_H-M   'P 1'
#
loop_
_entity.id
_entity.type
_entity.pdbx_description
1 polymer ?
#
loop_
_entity_poly.entity_id
_entity_poly.type
_entity_poly.pdbx_seq_one_letter_code
_entity_poly.pdbx_strand_id
1 'polypeptide(L)'
;MNRSSSLLIKRRSRMTDGRKYIPMEKRTGNESIVYFTREISPEGIKKAFEKVNGNITGKVAVKLHTGEPHGPNFTPASWVKEVLDTEECLKTATIVETNTYYEGGRYTTEDHLKTLEINGWTFRPVDIMDAEGTVTLPVKGGKWFTEMSHGKTMTDYDSMFVLTHFKGHTMGGFGGSNKNIGIG
;
A
#
# COMPACT_ATOMS: atom_id res chain seq x y z
N MET A 1 -40.48 -28.77 -30.34
CA MET A 1 -40.31 -27.46 -30.99
C MET A 1 -39.94 -26.42 -29.94
N ASN A 2 -38.88 -25.67 -30.23
CA ASN A 2 -38.20 -24.64 -29.43
C ASN A 2 -39.10 -23.64 -28.70
N ARG A 3 -38.64 -23.18 -27.53
CA ARG A 3 -38.21 -21.77 -27.34
C ARG A 3 -37.28 -21.60 -26.12
N SER A 4 -36.11 -21.06 -26.46
CA SER A 4 -35.03 -20.54 -25.63
C SER A 4 -35.38 -19.14 -25.12
N SER A 5 -34.90 -18.78 -23.92
CA SER A 5 -34.50 -17.42 -23.53
C SER A 5 -34.02 -17.44 -22.07
N SER A 6 -32.73 -17.64 -21.83
CA SER A 6 -31.66 -16.62 -21.75
C SER A 6 -31.44 -16.15 -20.31
N LEU A 7 -30.44 -16.77 -19.66
CA LEU A 7 -29.77 -16.22 -18.49
C LEU A 7 -29.27 -14.81 -18.85
N LEU A 8 -29.89 -13.77 -18.30
CA LEU A 8 -29.36 -12.41 -18.36
C LEU A 8 -28.15 -12.32 -17.43
N ILE A 9 -27.00 -12.77 -17.93
CA ILE A 9 -25.71 -12.37 -17.38
C ILE A 9 -25.60 -10.89 -17.71
N LYS A 10 -25.89 -10.05 -16.72
CA LYS A 10 -25.65 -8.60 -16.75
C LYS A 10 -24.14 -8.43 -16.96
N ARG A 11 -23.71 -8.31 -18.23
CA ARG A 11 -22.32 -7.99 -18.58
C ARG A 11 -21.98 -6.69 -17.84
N ARG A 12 -21.11 -6.77 -16.83
CA ARG A 12 -20.49 -5.58 -16.24
C ARG A 12 -19.84 -4.82 -17.39
N SER A 13 -20.34 -3.62 -17.67
CA SER A 13 -19.72 -2.74 -18.66
C SER A 13 -18.27 -2.54 -18.23
N ARG A 14 -17.32 -2.83 -19.12
CA ARG A 14 -15.94 -2.39 -18.94
C ARG A 14 -15.98 -0.87 -18.71
N MET A 15 -15.36 -0.37 -17.66
CA MET A 15 -15.16 1.09 -17.50
C MET A 15 -14.24 1.53 -18.63
N THR A 16 -14.81 2.06 -19.72
CA THR A 16 -14.05 2.42 -20.94
C THR A 16 -13.62 3.87 -20.97
N ASP A 17 -14.23 4.74 -20.16
CA ASP A 17 -13.75 6.11 -19.93
C ASP A 17 -13.47 6.32 -18.43
N GLY A 18 -12.99 7.48 -18.03
CA GLY A 18 -12.26 7.72 -16.76
C GLY A 18 -11.48 9.03 -16.84
N ARG A 19 -11.57 9.67 -18.01
CA ARG A 19 -11.48 11.12 -18.19
C ARG A 19 -12.79 11.82 -17.83
N LYS A 20 -13.86 11.09 -17.52
CA LYS A 20 -15.17 11.64 -17.20
C LYS A 20 -15.34 11.62 -15.69
N TYR A 21 -15.42 12.81 -15.11
CA TYR A 21 -15.86 12.97 -13.73
C TYR A 21 -17.28 12.40 -13.60
N ILE A 22 -17.48 11.49 -12.65
CA ILE A 22 -18.80 10.94 -12.31
C ILE A 22 -19.29 11.71 -11.07
N PRO A 23 -20.35 12.55 -11.20
CA PRO A 23 -20.99 13.21 -10.07
C PRO A 23 -21.38 12.21 -8.98
N MET A 24 -21.32 12.61 -7.72
CA MET A 24 -21.57 11.73 -6.57
C MET A 24 -22.88 10.95 -6.72
N GLU A 25 -23.93 11.62 -7.20
CA GLU A 25 -25.29 11.09 -7.39
C GLU A 25 -25.36 10.00 -8.47
N LYS A 26 -24.34 9.91 -9.33
CA LYS A 26 -24.25 8.94 -10.44
C LYS A 26 -23.24 7.81 -10.15
N ARG A 27 -22.59 7.81 -8.97
CA ARG A 27 -21.68 6.74 -8.57
C ARG A 27 -22.48 5.52 -8.13
N THR A 28 -22.01 4.33 -8.50
CA THR A 28 -22.63 3.05 -8.13
C THR A 28 -21.59 2.20 -7.40
N GLY A 29 -21.96 1.59 -6.26
CA GLY A 29 -21.07 0.77 -5.44
C GLY A 29 -21.13 1.16 -3.97
N ASN A 30 -20.39 0.46 -3.11
CA ASN A 30 -20.26 0.84 -1.70
C ASN A 30 -19.40 2.11 -1.58
N GLU A 31 -19.79 3.02 -0.71
CA GLU A 31 -18.94 4.17 -0.36
C GLU A 31 -17.77 3.71 0.51
N SER A 32 -16.58 4.25 0.25
CA SER A 32 -15.44 4.03 1.12
C SER A 32 -15.68 4.72 2.46
N ILE A 33 -15.63 3.98 3.55
CA ILE A 33 -15.69 4.55 4.89
C ILE A 33 -14.33 5.18 5.19
N VAL A 34 -14.33 6.47 5.54
CA VAL A 34 -13.11 7.22 5.87
C VAL A 34 -13.19 7.69 7.31
N TYR A 35 -12.16 7.36 8.10
CA TYR A 35 -12.03 7.79 9.49
C TYR A 35 -11.00 8.92 9.58
N PHE A 36 -11.24 9.87 10.48
CA PHE A 36 -10.35 11.00 10.72
C PHE A 36 -9.95 11.03 12.20
N THR A 37 -8.68 11.33 12.46
CA THR A 37 -8.16 11.62 13.79
C THR A 37 -7.34 12.91 13.76
N ARG A 38 -7.39 13.68 14.85
CA ARG A 38 -6.50 14.83 15.08
C ARG A 38 -5.30 14.45 15.96
N GLU A 39 -5.31 13.23 16.48
CA GLU A 39 -4.28 12.71 17.35
C GLU A 39 -3.11 12.19 16.49
N ILE A 40 -2.03 12.96 16.44
CA ILE A 40 -0.80 12.62 15.71
C ILE A 40 0.17 12.01 16.73
N SER A 41 -0.06 10.74 17.05
CA SER A 41 0.67 9.97 18.06
C SER A 41 0.62 8.47 17.72
N PRO A 42 1.40 7.60 18.40
CA PRO A 42 1.24 6.15 18.29
C PRO A 42 -0.20 5.69 18.57
N GLU A 43 -0.80 6.21 19.63
CA GLU A 43 -2.19 5.91 20.03
C GLU A 43 -3.20 6.35 18.95
N GLY A 44 -2.95 7.47 18.27
CA GLY A 44 -3.74 7.91 17.13
C GLY A 44 -3.67 6.94 15.95
N ILE A 45 -2.48 6.41 15.64
CA ILE A 45 -2.29 5.38 14.61
C ILE A 45 -3.02 4.10 15.00
N LYS A 46 -2.89 3.67 16.25
CA LYS A 46 -3.56 2.49 16.79
C LYS A 46 -5.09 2.59 16.65
N LYS A 47 -5.70 3.68 17.13
CA LYS A 47 -7.15 3.91 16.99
C LYS A 47 -7.59 3.92 15.52
N ALA A 48 -6.78 4.45 14.62
CA ALA A 48 -7.07 4.41 13.18
C ALA A 48 -6.99 2.98 12.64
N PHE A 49 -5.97 2.21 13.03
CA PHE A 49 -5.79 0.81 12.67
C PHE A 49 -6.97 -0.05 13.12
N GLU A 50 -7.42 0.08 14.37
CA GLU A 50 -8.58 -0.65 14.91
C GLU A 50 -9.89 -0.43 14.12
N LYS A 51 -9.99 0.67 13.37
CA LYS A 51 -11.15 0.94 12.49
C LYS A 51 -11.06 0.27 11.13
N VAL A 52 -9.88 -0.19 10.72
CA VAL A 52 -9.61 -0.71 9.36
C VAL A 52 -9.01 -2.12 9.34
N ASN A 53 -8.68 -2.71 10.50
CA ASN A 53 -7.99 -4.00 10.63
C ASN A 53 -8.86 -5.25 10.37
N GLY A 54 -10.07 -5.09 9.84
CA GLY A 54 -11.15 -6.09 9.93
C GLY A 54 -10.90 -7.49 9.37
N ASN A 55 -9.90 -7.71 8.51
CA ASN A 55 -9.56 -9.03 7.95
C ASN A 55 -8.04 -9.21 7.75
N ILE A 56 -7.21 -8.80 8.73
CA ILE A 56 -5.76 -9.08 8.68
C ILE A 56 -5.50 -10.50 9.20
N THR A 57 -4.95 -11.35 8.34
CA THR A 57 -4.67 -12.76 8.63
C THR A 57 -3.36 -13.20 7.99
N GLY A 58 -2.75 -14.28 8.50
CA GLY A 58 -1.60 -14.93 7.88
C GLY A 58 -0.30 -14.10 7.99
N LYS A 59 0.56 -14.19 6.96
CA LYS A 59 1.81 -13.43 6.91
C LYS A 59 1.50 -11.97 6.54
N VAL A 60 1.81 -11.05 7.43
CA VAL A 60 1.46 -9.63 7.29
C VAL A 60 2.65 -8.79 6.86
N ALA A 61 2.46 -8.03 5.78
CA ALA A 61 3.37 -6.96 5.35
C ALA A 61 2.94 -5.62 5.94
N VAL A 62 3.91 -4.80 6.34
CA VAL A 62 3.71 -3.40 6.75
C VAL A 62 4.47 -2.52 5.78
N LYS A 63 3.75 -1.92 4.82
CA LYS A 63 4.34 -1.07 3.79
C LYS A 63 4.29 0.40 4.22
N LEU A 64 5.44 1.06 4.24
CA LEU A 64 5.58 2.45 4.64
C LEU A 64 6.78 3.07 3.94
N HIS A 65 6.83 4.41 3.92
CA HIS A 65 8.00 5.12 3.40
C HIS A 65 9.07 5.27 4.49
N THR A 66 10.23 4.66 4.29
CA THR A 66 11.32 4.54 5.29
C THR A 66 12.15 5.81 5.48
N GLY A 67 11.96 6.80 4.61
CA GLY A 67 12.68 8.07 4.65
C GLY A 67 13.95 8.04 3.78
N GLU A 68 14.53 9.21 3.54
CA GLU A 68 15.91 9.29 3.04
C GLU A 68 16.87 9.31 4.23
N PRO A 69 18.15 8.91 4.09
CA PRO A 69 19.14 9.06 5.14
C PRO A 69 19.13 10.47 5.72
N HIS A 70 18.96 10.58 7.04
CA HIS A 70 18.93 11.87 7.77
C HIS A 70 17.82 12.84 7.33
N GLY A 71 16.81 12.38 6.59
CA GLY A 71 15.69 13.20 6.14
C GLY A 71 14.66 13.44 7.26
N PRO A 72 14.06 14.64 7.40
CA PRO A 72 13.16 14.94 8.53
C PRO A 72 11.71 14.46 8.34
N ASN A 73 11.38 13.91 7.16
CA ASN A 73 10.00 13.81 6.68
C ASN A 73 9.55 12.34 6.55
N PHE A 74 9.44 11.62 7.66
CA PHE A 74 8.80 10.31 7.71
C PHE A 74 8.16 10.04 9.08
N THR A 75 7.21 9.11 9.13
CA THR A 75 6.57 8.69 10.39
C THR A 75 7.62 8.14 11.35
N PRO A 76 7.70 8.61 12.60
CA PRO A 76 8.71 8.13 13.54
C PRO A 76 8.68 6.60 13.67
N ALA A 77 9.82 5.94 13.47
CA ALA A 77 9.95 4.49 13.55
C ALA A 77 9.49 3.94 14.91
N SER A 78 9.74 4.67 15.99
CA SER A 78 9.30 4.34 17.35
C SER A 78 7.78 4.27 17.49
N TRP A 79 7.03 5.13 16.80
CA TRP A 79 5.56 5.11 16.84
C TRP A 79 5.01 3.89 16.13
N VAL A 80 5.59 3.55 14.97
CA VAL A 80 5.20 2.35 14.23
C VAL A 80 5.54 1.10 15.04
N LYS A 81 6.72 1.07 15.68
CA LYS A 81 7.12 -0.01 16.58
C LYS A 81 6.10 -0.24 17.69
N GLU A 82 5.64 0.81 18.36
CA GLU A 82 4.65 0.71 19.45
C GLU A 82 3.33 0.07 18.97
N VAL A 83 2.84 0.47 17.80
CA VAL A 83 1.64 -0.12 17.19
C VAL A 83 1.87 -1.61 16.86
N LEU A 84 3.02 -1.94 16.27
CA LEU A 84 3.37 -3.31 15.89
C LEU A 84 3.60 -4.23 17.10
N ASP A 85 4.02 -3.69 18.25
CA ASP A 85 4.20 -4.44 19.49
C ASP A 85 2.87 -4.68 20.22
N THR A 86 1.88 -3.81 20.03
CA THR A 86 0.60 -3.84 20.75
C THR A 86 -0.51 -4.59 20.02
N GLU A 87 -0.53 -4.55 18.69
CA GLU A 87 -1.56 -5.20 17.88
C GLU A 87 -1.20 -6.66 17.58
N GLU A 88 -1.98 -7.61 18.13
CA GLU A 88 -1.69 -9.06 18.02
C GLU A 88 -1.48 -9.53 16.58
N CYS A 89 -2.32 -9.08 15.65
CA CYS A 89 -2.23 -9.45 14.23
C CYS A 89 -1.00 -8.86 13.51
N LEU A 90 -0.28 -7.92 14.13
CA LEU A 90 0.91 -7.28 13.57
C LEU A 90 2.21 -7.67 14.28
N LYS A 91 2.17 -8.44 15.37
CA LYS A 91 3.36 -8.79 16.16
C LYS A 91 4.46 -9.44 15.33
N THR A 92 4.09 -10.29 14.37
CA THR A 92 5.01 -11.00 13.47
C THR A 92 5.13 -10.35 12.09
N ALA A 93 4.61 -9.14 11.91
CA ALA A 93 4.63 -8.47 10.62
C ALA A 93 6.07 -8.11 10.19
N THR A 94 6.27 -8.13 8.87
CA THR A 94 7.51 -7.72 8.21
C THR A 94 7.35 -6.30 7.68
N ILE A 95 8.35 -5.44 7.90
CA ILE A 95 8.42 -4.14 7.23
C ILE A 95 8.80 -4.39 5.78
N VAL A 96 8.02 -3.83 4.84
CA VAL A 96 8.26 -4.04 3.42
C VAL A 96 8.43 -2.71 2.69
N GLU A 97 9.37 -2.68 1.76
CA GLU A 97 9.67 -1.54 0.90
C GLU A 97 10.19 -2.04 -0.45
N THR A 98 10.36 -1.13 -1.39
CA THR A 98 10.91 -1.38 -2.73
C THR A 98 11.97 -0.34 -3.03
N ASN A 99 13.01 -0.70 -3.80
CA ASN A 99 14.05 0.26 -4.15
C ASN A 99 13.50 1.43 -4.97
N THR A 100 14.15 2.58 -4.84
CA THR A 100 13.81 3.75 -5.64
C THR A 100 14.30 3.59 -7.07
N TYR A 101 13.52 4.05 -8.04
CA TYR A 101 13.96 4.09 -9.45
C TYR A 101 15.04 5.16 -9.71
N TYR A 102 15.15 6.15 -8.83
CA TYR A 102 16.15 7.20 -8.92
C TYR A 102 17.34 6.90 -8.01
N GLU A 103 18.52 7.37 -8.43
CA GLU A 103 19.75 7.29 -7.65
C GLU A 103 19.60 7.99 -6.29
N GLY A 104 20.14 7.38 -5.24
CA GLY A 104 20.03 7.85 -3.86
C GLY A 104 20.23 6.73 -2.85
N GLY A 105 20.01 7.02 -1.57
CA GLY A 105 20.23 6.08 -0.46
C GLY A 105 19.30 4.86 -0.46
N ARG A 106 18.36 4.76 -1.39
CA ARG A 106 17.41 3.64 -1.52
C ARG A 106 17.40 3.02 -2.91
N TYR A 107 18.39 3.37 -3.75
CA TYR A 107 18.45 2.93 -5.14
C TYR A 107 18.84 1.46 -5.27
N THR A 108 19.76 0.98 -4.43
CA THR A 108 20.15 -0.43 -4.36
C THR A 108 19.64 -1.03 -3.05
N THR A 109 19.40 -2.35 -3.05
CA THR A 109 19.00 -3.07 -1.82
C THR A 109 19.99 -2.85 -0.69
N GLU A 110 21.30 -2.87 -0.97
CA GLU A 110 22.33 -2.64 0.03
C GLU A 110 22.24 -1.25 0.66
N ASP A 111 22.10 -0.21 -0.18
CA ASP A 111 21.98 1.17 0.30
C ASP A 111 20.66 1.38 1.05
N HIS A 112 19.57 0.78 0.57
CA HIS A 112 18.27 0.88 1.20
C HIS A 112 18.28 0.26 2.61
N LEU A 113 18.92 -0.90 2.77
CA LEU A 113 19.10 -1.53 4.09
C LEU A 113 19.93 -0.64 5.04
N LYS A 114 20.99 0.02 4.55
CA LYS A 114 21.74 1.01 5.35
C LYS A 114 20.84 2.19 5.75
N THR A 115 20.01 2.68 4.84
CA THR A 115 19.04 3.76 5.13
C THR A 115 18.05 3.35 6.22
N LEU A 116 17.52 2.12 6.14
CA LEU A 116 16.64 1.56 7.15
C LEU A 116 17.32 1.51 8.53
N GLU A 117 18.58 1.09 8.59
CA GLU A 117 19.38 1.08 9.82
C GLU A 117 19.56 2.48 10.40
N ILE A 118 20.02 3.44 9.57
CA ILE A 118 20.21 4.84 9.96
C ILE A 118 18.91 5.45 10.52
N ASN A 119 17.77 5.13 9.90
CA ASN A 119 16.46 5.67 10.27
C ASN A 119 15.75 4.86 11.38
N GLY A 120 16.37 3.81 11.91
CA GLY A 120 15.88 3.07 13.07
C GLY A 120 14.77 2.05 12.78
N TRP A 121 14.73 1.48 11.58
CA TRP A 121 13.73 0.49 11.15
C TRP A 121 14.13 -0.97 11.41
N THR A 122 15.16 -1.21 12.21
CA THR A 122 15.74 -2.55 12.47
C THR A 122 15.01 -3.35 13.57
N PHE A 123 13.86 -2.87 14.04
CA PHE A 123 13.11 -3.50 15.15
C PHE A 123 12.15 -4.62 14.71
N ARG A 124 12.01 -4.85 13.40
CA ARG A 124 11.29 -5.96 12.76
C ARG A 124 12.09 -6.45 11.55
N PRO A 125 11.81 -7.66 11.04
CA PRO A 125 12.34 -8.10 9.75
C PRO A 125 12.00 -7.08 8.65
N VAL A 126 12.93 -6.87 7.74
CA VAL A 126 12.75 -6.02 6.56
C VAL A 126 12.83 -6.89 5.31
N ASP A 127 11.89 -6.68 4.39
CA ASP A 127 11.89 -7.24 3.05
C ASP A 127 11.90 -6.12 2.00
N ILE A 128 12.99 -6.05 1.23
CA ILE A 128 13.09 -5.21 0.03
C ILE A 128 12.54 -6.02 -1.13
N MET A 129 11.28 -5.80 -1.47
CA MET A 129 10.47 -6.77 -2.22
C MET A 129 10.98 -7.05 -3.63
N ASP A 130 11.72 -6.10 -4.21
CA ASP A 130 12.29 -6.16 -5.55
C ASP A 130 13.77 -6.59 -5.58
N ALA A 131 14.37 -6.93 -4.42
CA ALA A 131 15.77 -7.32 -4.33
C ALA A 131 16.13 -8.51 -5.23
N GLU A 132 15.20 -9.45 -5.41
CA GLU A 132 15.37 -10.67 -6.21
C GLU A 132 14.56 -10.62 -7.54
N GLY A 133 14.22 -9.40 -7.98
CA GLY A 133 13.48 -9.11 -9.21
C GLY A 133 12.00 -8.82 -8.97
N THR A 134 11.21 -8.94 -10.03
CA THR A 134 9.80 -8.56 -10.05
C THR A 134 8.86 -9.71 -10.42
N VAL A 135 7.58 -9.53 -10.11
CA VAL A 135 6.45 -10.37 -10.51
C VAL A 135 5.44 -9.53 -11.29
N THR A 136 4.84 -10.12 -12.32
CA THR A 136 3.77 -9.49 -13.11
C THR A 136 2.41 -9.98 -12.61
N LEU A 137 1.60 -9.08 -12.07
CA LEU A 137 0.28 -9.36 -11.51
C LEU A 137 -0.84 -8.93 -12.46
N PRO A 138 -1.85 -9.78 -12.73
CA PRO A 138 -2.94 -9.44 -13.64
C PRO A 138 -3.94 -8.46 -13.02
N VAL A 139 -4.38 -7.46 -13.80
CA VAL A 139 -5.39 -6.48 -13.40
C VAL A 139 -6.72 -6.81 -14.06
N LYS A 140 -7.58 -7.52 -13.31
CA LYS A 140 -8.90 -7.96 -13.79
C LYS A 140 -9.80 -6.76 -14.09
N GLY A 141 -10.19 -6.62 -15.35
CA GLY A 141 -11.04 -5.50 -15.79
C GLY A 141 -10.31 -4.15 -15.85
N GLY A 142 -8.97 -4.18 -15.88
CA GLY A 142 -8.16 -2.98 -16.04
C GLY A 142 -8.53 -2.20 -17.30
N LYS A 143 -8.61 -0.88 -17.15
CA LYS A 143 -8.97 0.03 -18.24
C LYS A 143 -7.75 0.42 -19.08
N TRP A 144 -6.67 0.79 -18.42
CA TRP A 144 -5.47 1.37 -19.05
C TRP A 144 -4.34 0.37 -19.24
N PHE A 145 -4.29 -0.64 -18.38
CA PHE A 145 -3.31 -1.71 -18.41
C PHE A 145 -3.99 -2.99 -17.91
N THR A 146 -3.48 -4.14 -18.33
CA THR A 146 -4.01 -5.47 -17.99
C THR A 146 -3.15 -6.19 -16.96
N GLU A 147 -1.98 -5.65 -16.63
CA GLU A 147 -1.02 -6.21 -15.69
C GLU A 147 -0.14 -5.13 -15.07
N MET A 148 0.42 -5.42 -13.90
CA MET A 148 1.29 -4.53 -13.13
C MET A 148 2.51 -5.32 -12.65
N SER A 149 3.71 -4.81 -12.93
CA SER A 149 4.94 -5.30 -12.30
C SER A 149 5.00 -4.83 -10.85
N HIS A 150 5.46 -5.68 -9.95
CA HIS A 150 5.74 -5.35 -8.55
C HIS A 150 6.92 -6.19 -8.03
N GLY A 151 7.55 -5.82 -6.93
CA GLY A 151 8.56 -6.63 -6.24
C GLY A 151 8.11 -8.09 -6.03
N LYS A 152 9.00 -9.03 -6.36
CA LYS A 152 8.72 -10.47 -6.46
C LYS A 152 8.13 -11.09 -5.19
N THR A 153 8.56 -10.67 -4.00
CA THR A 153 8.08 -11.24 -2.73
C THR A 153 6.72 -10.70 -2.29
N MET A 154 6.10 -9.76 -3.04
CA MET A 154 4.76 -9.25 -2.72
C MET A 154 3.72 -10.36 -2.55
N THR A 155 3.82 -11.41 -3.36
CA THR A 155 2.89 -12.55 -3.33
C THR A 155 3.08 -13.48 -2.13
N ASP A 156 4.12 -13.27 -1.32
CA ASP A 156 4.40 -14.09 -0.15
C ASP A 156 3.54 -13.69 1.06
N TYR A 157 2.83 -12.57 1.00
CA TYR A 157 2.05 -11.99 2.10
C TYR A 157 0.55 -12.17 1.89
N ASP A 158 -0.15 -12.58 2.95
CA ASP A 158 -1.60 -12.78 2.97
C ASP A 158 -2.35 -11.47 3.23
N SER A 159 -1.73 -10.54 3.96
CA SER A 159 -2.30 -9.24 4.32
C SER A 159 -1.26 -8.14 4.24
N MET A 160 -1.69 -6.93 3.93
CA MET A 160 -0.82 -5.76 3.91
C MET A 160 -1.47 -4.59 4.65
N PHE A 161 -0.78 -4.09 5.68
CA PHE A 161 -1.08 -2.83 6.32
C PHE A 161 -0.22 -1.73 5.70
N VAL A 162 -0.84 -0.65 5.22
CA VAL A 162 -0.14 0.41 4.49
C VAL A 162 -0.22 1.72 5.28
N LEU A 163 0.93 2.17 5.79
CA LEU A 163 1.07 3.47 6.44
C LEU A 163 1.62 4.46 5.41
N THR A 164 0.85 5.51 5.12
CA THR A 164 1.30 6.55 4.20
C THR A 164 1.26 7.91 4.87
N HIS A 165 2.36 8.63 4.81
CA HIS A 165 2.40 10.05 5.11
C HIS A 165 2.36 10.85 3.82
N PHE A 166 1.83 12.06 3.88
CA PHE A 166 1.74 12.93 2.72
C PHE A 166 3.01 13.76 2.58
N LYS A 167 3.58 13.76 1.38
CA LYS A 167 4.63 14.69 0.96
C LYS A 167 4.20 15.31 -0.36
N GLY A 168 4.27 16.64 -0.50
CA GLY A 168 3.92 17.33 -1.74
C GLY A 168 4.70 16.76 -2.93
N HIS A 169 4.06 16.63 -4.10
CA HIS A 169 4.69 16.11 -5.31
C HIS A 169 4.54 17.08 -6.47
N THR A 170 5.66 17.51 -7.06
CA THR A 170 5.75 18.55 -8.10
C THR A 170 4.89 18.28 -9.33
N MET A 171 4.69 17.00 -9.68
CA MET A 171 3.90 16.56 -10.86
C MET A 171 2.55 15.90 -10.52
N GLY A 172 2.18 15.79 -9.23
CA GLY A 172 1.04 14.96 -8.80
C GLY A 172 0.20 15.53 -7.65
N GLY A 173 0.46 16.77 -7.24
CA GLY A 173 -0.20 17.40 -6.10
C GLY A 173 0.30 16.86 -4.77
N PHE A 174 -0.19 15.68 -4.37
CA PHE A 174 0.18 15.02 -3.12
C PHE A 174 0.65 13.59 -3.39
N GLY A 175 1.86 13.24 -2.96
CA GLY A 175 2.25 11.83 -2.80
C GLY A 175 1.39 11.20 -1.71
N GLY A 176 0.94 9.96 -1.91
CA GLY A 176 -0.02 9.33 -1.01
C GLY A 176 -0.18 7.83 -1.23
N SER A 177 -1.25 7.27 -0.68
CA SER A 177 -1.46 5.82 -0.52
C SER A 177 -1.29 5.02 -1.82
N ASN A 178 -1.86 5.47 -2.94
CA ASN A 178 -1.74 4.74 -4.20
C ASN A 178 -0.30 4.71 -4.74
N LYS A 179 0.51 5.75 -4.47
CA LYS A 179 1.93 5.77 -4.84
C LYS A 179 2.72 4.78 -4.00
N ASN A 180 2.45 4.73 -2.69
CA ASN A 180 3.12 3.81 -1.78
C ASN A 180 2.79 2.35 -2.14
N ILE A 181 1.52 2.04 -2.42
CA ILE A 181 1.11 0.69 -2.79
C ILE A 181 1.68 0.31 -4.16
N GLY A 182 1.52 1.17 -5.17
CA GLY A 182 1.78 0.81 -6.56
C GLY A 182 3.20 1.02 -7.07
N ILE A 183 4.12 1.60 -6.27
CA ILE A 183 5.55 1.63 -6.63
C ILE A 183 6.22 0.41 -6.01
N GLY A 184 6.87 -0.36 -6.89
CA GLY A 184 7.53 -1.63 -6.65
C GLY A 184 7.72 -2.41 -7.93
#